data_AF-A0A059VMJ9-F1
#
_entry.id   AF-A0A059VMJ9-F1
#
_cell.length_a   1.000
_cell.length_b   1.000
_cell.length_c   1.000
_cell.angle_alpha   90.00
_cell.angle_beta   90.00
_cell.angle_gamma   90.00
#
_symmetry.space_group_name_H-M   'P 1'
#
loop_
_entity.id
_entity.type
_entity.pdbx_description
1 polymer ?
#
loop_
_entity_poly.entity_id
_entity_poly.type
_entity_poly.pdbx_seq_one_letter_code
_entity_poly.pdbx_strand_id
1 'polypeptide(L)'
;MAFGEFLTFGLVAMAVLWVIATWLGFYALICNRVPGRWLGKTVRNPRLWGTGLLFMVSSWAVGSWTPFIIGLGITVVGHAVKPTG
;
A
#
# COMPACT_ATOMS: atom_id res chain seq x y z
N MET A 1 -29.20 -7.75 11.52
CA MET A 1 -27.85 -8.19 11.11
C MET A 1 -27.12 -8.63 12.35
N ALA A 2 -26.68 -9.89 12.38
CA ALA A 2 -25.98 -10.46 13.53
C ALA A 2 -24.54 -9.93 13.58
N PHE A 3 -23.97 -9.78 14.77
CA PHE A 3 -22.58 -9.31 14.97
C PHE A 3 -21.56 -10.07 14.10
N GLY A 4 -21.78 -11.38 13.89
CA GLY A 4 -20.94 -12.21 13.03
C GLY A 4 -20.94 -11.83 11.55
N GLU A 5 -22.05 -11.28 11.03
CA GLU A 5 -22.13 -10.81 9.65
C GLU A 5 -21.26 -9.57 9.46
N PHE A 6 -21.36 -8.59 10.37
CA PHE A 6 -20.52 -7.39 10.35
C PHE A 6 -19.03 -7.72 10.44
N LEU A 7 -18.67 -8.68 11.29
CA LEU A 7 -17.29 -9.10 11.46
C LEU A 7 -16.76 -9.79 10.19
N THR A 8 -17.58 -10.64 9.57
CA THR A 8 -17.25 -11.28 8.28
C THR A 8 -17.08 -10.25 7.18
N PHE A 9 -17.99 -9.28 7.05
CA PHE A 9 -17.87 -8.19 6.09
C PHE A 9 -16.59 -7.35 6.31
N GLY A 10 -16.27 -7.04 7.57
CA GLY A 10 -15.05 -6.31 7.92
C GLY A 10 -13.78 -7.05 7.51
N LEU A 11 -13.70 -8.36 7.80
CA LEU A 11 -12.56 -9.19 7.42
C LEU A 11 -12.41 -9.32 5.89
N VAL A 12 -13.52 -9.53 5.17
CA VAL A 12 -13.51 -9.59 3.70
C VAL A 12 -13.06 -8.26 3.10
N ALA A 13 -13.58 -7.13 3.61
CA ALA A 13 -13.17 -5.82 3.16
C ALA A 13 -11.66 -5.57 3.39
N MET A 14 -11.15 -5.92 4.57
CA MET A 14 -9.71 -5.85 4.84
C MET A 14 -8.91 -6.74 3.88
N ALA A 15 -9.32 -7.98 3.66
CA ALA A 15 -8.64 -8.90 2.74
C ALA A 15 -8.58 -8.32 1.31
N VAL A 16 -9.68 -7.76 0.82
CA VAL A 16 -9.74 -7.10 -0.49
C VAL A 16 -8.79 -5.91 -0.56
N LEU A 17 -8.75 -5.06 0.48
CA LEU A 17 -7.84 -3.93 0.54
C LEU A 17 -6.37 -4.37 0.52
N TRP A 18 -6.02 -5.45 1.23
CA TRP A 18 -4.67 -6.01 1.22
C TRP A 18 -4.26 -6.53 -0.16
N VAL A 19 -5.15 -7.26 -0.85
CA VAL A 19 -4.90 -7.76 -2.21
C VAL A 19 -4.68 -6.60 -3.18
N ILE A 20 -5.53 -5.58 -3.12
CA ILE A 20 -5.41 -4.38 -3.96
C ILE A 20 -4.10 -3.65 -3.66
N ALA A 21 -3.76 -3.45 -2.38
CA ALA A 21 -2.53 -2.79 -1.95
C ALA A 21 -1.28 -3.54 -2.45
N THR A 22 -1.30 -4.88 -2.37
CA THR A 22 -0.24 -5.74 -2.86
C THR A 22 -0.06 -5.59 -4.36
N TRP A 23 -1.15 -5.69 -5.12
CA TRP A 23 -1.15 -5.53 -6.57
C TRP A 23 -0.64 -4.14 -6.98
N LEU A 24 -1.13 -3.08 -6.33
CA LEU A 24 -0.67 -1.71 -6.54
C LEU A 24 0.82 -1.54 -6.23
N GLY A 25 1.29 -2.11 -5.12
CA GLY A 25 2.69 -2.07 -4.72
C GLY A 25 3.60 -2.71 -5.78
N PHE A 26 3.29 -3.94 -6.20
CA PHE A 26 4.04 -4.62 -7.26
C PHE A 26 3.97 -3.89 -8.59
N TYR A 27 2.79 -3.44 -8.99
CA TYR A 27 2.61 -2.68 -10.23
C TYR A 27 3.44 -1.40 -10.24
N ALA A 28 3.40 -0.64 -9.14
CA ALA A 28 4.17 0.60 -9.03
C ALA A 28 5.68 0.36 -9.00
N LEU A 29 6.12 -0.75 -8.39
CA LEU A 29 7.53 -1.12 -8.31
C LEU A 29 8.08 -1.59 -9.68
N ILE A 30 7.34 -2.44 -10.39
CA ILE A 30 7.75 -3.00 -11.68
C ILE A 30 7.59 -1.96 -12.79
N CYS A 31 6.41 -1.37 -12.92
CA CYS A 31 6.09 -0.47 -14.03
C CYS A 31 6.54 0.98 -13.82
N ASN A 32 7.02 1.34 -12.61
CA ASN A 32 7.34 2.71 -12.23
C ASN A 32 6.18 3.70 -12.51
N ARG A 33 4.94 3.24 -12.33
CA ARG A 33 3.71 4.00 -12.58
C ARG A 33 2.68 3.71 -11.50
N VAL A 34 1.95 4.73 -11.09
CA VAL A 34 0.76 4.58 -10.26
C VAL A 34 -0.49 4.63 -11.13
N PRO A 35 -1.51 3.79 -10.87
CA PRO A 35 -2.74 3.85 -11.61
C PRO A 35 -3.56 5.08 -11.19
N GLY A 36 -4.20 5.73 -12.17
CA GLY A 36 -5.08 6.87 -11.95
C GLY A 36 -4.38 8.24 -11.99
N ARG A 37 -5.08 9.20 -12.59
CA ARG A 37 -4.58 10.58 -12.79
C ARG A 37 -4.32 11.33 -11.48
N TRP A 38 -5.07 11.02 -10.42
CA TRP A 38 -4.95 11.68 -9.13
C TRP A 38 -3.71 11.23 -8.34
N LEU A 39 -3.46 9.92 -8.32
CA LEU A 39 -2.24 9.34 -7.74
C LEU A 39 -1.00 9.81 -8.49
N GLY A 40 -1.04 9.87 -9.83
CA GLY A 40 0.09 10.37 -10.63
C GLY A 40 0.44 11.85 -10.39
N LYS A 41 -0.50 12.67 -9.90
CA LYS A 41 -0.23 14.06 -9.50
C LYS A 41 0.38 14.18 -8.10
N THR A 42 0.10 13.20 -7.23
CA THR A 42 0.45 13.26 -5.81
C THR A 42 1.70 12.44 -5.49
N VAL A 43 1.90 11.31 -6.18
CA VAL A 43 3.05 10.43 -6.01
C VAL A 43 4.15 10.85 -6.98
N ARG A 44 5.24 11.41 -6.46
CA ARG A 44 6.39 11.84 -7.27
C ARG A 44 7.30 10.68 -7.65
N ASN A 45 7.43 9.68 -6.78
CA ASN A 45 8.23 8.47 -7.03
C ASN A 45 7.37 7.20 -6.84
N PRO A 46 6.79 6.68 -7.94
CA PRO A 46 5.93 5.49 -7.92
C PRO A 46 6.59 4.25 -7.31
N ARG A 47 7.87 4.02 -7.61
CA ARG A 47 8.61 2.87 -7.07
C ARG A 47 8.72 2.92 -5.56
N LEU A 48 9.15 4.07 -5.03
CA LEU A 48 9.34 4.23 -3.59
C LEU A 48 8.00 4.13 -2.85
N TRP A 49 6.95 4.74 -3.43
CA TRP A 49 5.59 4.61 -2.93
C TRP A 49 5.09 3.16 -2.90
N GLY A 50 5.35 2.40 -3.98
CA GLY A 50 5.02 0.97 -4.09
C GLY A 50 5.77 0.10 -3.08
N THR A 51 7.05 0.38 -2.82
CA THR A 51 7.84 -0.31 -1.79
C THR A 51 7.23 -0.13 -0.40
N GLY A 52 6.78 1.08 -0.06
CA GLY A 52 6.15 1.36 1.23
C GLY A 52 4.83 0.58 1.41
N LEU A 53 4.03 0.46 0.35
CA LEU A 53 2.82 -0.39 0.34
C LEU A 53 3.14 -1.86 0.59
N LEU A 54 4.17 -2.40 -0.05
CA LEU A 54 4.57 -3.80 0.16
C LEU A 54 5.09 -4.04 1.58
N PHE A 55 5.75 -3.05 2.19
CA PHE A 55 6.15 -3.11 3.60
C PHE A 55 4.96 -3.08 4.57
N MET A 56 3.93 -2.30 4.26
CA MET A 56 2.68 -2.38 5.01
C MET A 56 2.04 -3.77 4.85
N VAL A 57 2.00 -4.33 3.65
CA VAL A 57 1.44 -5.68 3.41
C VAL A 57 2.18 -6.75 4.18
N SER A 58 3.51 -6.69 4.19
CA SER A 58 4.32 -7.64 4.95
C SER A 58 4.11 -7.53 6.45
N SER A 59 3.64 -6.38 6.96
CA SER A 59 3.33 -6.19 8.38
C SER A 59 2.25 -7.14 8.88
N TRP A 60 1.26 -7.40 8.04
CA TRP A 60 0.20 -8.36 8.34
C TRP A 60 0.73 -9.80 8.38
N ALA A 61 1.59 -10.16 7.41
CA ALA A 61 2.20 -11.49 7.34
C ALA A 61 3.11 -11.78 8.54
N VAL A 62 3.81 -10.76 9.05
CA VAL A 62 4.72 -10.87 10.21
C VAL A 62 3.99 -10.65 11.54
N GLY A 63 2.76 -10.14 11.53
CA GLY A 63 2.01 -9.79 12.74
C GLY A 63 2.65 -8.66 13.54
N SER A 64 3.47 -7.82 12.91
CA SER A 64 4.25 -6.77 13.57
C SER A 64 3.91 -5.39 13.03
N TRP A 65 3.82 -4.41 13.93
CA TRP A 65 3.55 -3.01 13.59
C TRP A 65 4.79 -2.29 13.05
N THR A 66 5.98 -2.82 13.32
CA THR A 66 7.25 -2.21 12.88
C THR A 66 7.32 -2.04 11.35
N PRO A 67 7.14 -3.11 10.52
CA PRO A 67 7.11 -2.97 9.06
C PRO A 67 5.97 -2.06 8.57
N PHE A 68 4.86 -1.97 9.29
CA PHE A 68 3.77 -1.05 8.96
C PHE A 68 4.21 0.41 9.07
N ILE A 69 4.81 0.79 10.20
CA ILE A 69 5.29 2.15 10.44
C ILE A 69 6.39 2.54 9.44
N ILE A 70 7.32 1.61 9.19
CA ILE A 70 8.39 1.80 8.20
C ILE A 70 7.79 1.98 6.81
N GLY A 71 6.85 1.12 6.41
CA GLY A 71 6.14 1.21 5.14
C GLY A 71 5.43 2.55 4.97
N LEU A 72 4.79 3.05 6.03
CA LEU A 72 4.12 4.35 6.05
C LEU A 72 5.10 5.51 5.84
N GLY A 73 6.24 5.49 6.51
CA GLY A 73 7.31 6.44 6.25
C GLY A 73 7.75 6.43 4.78
N ILE A 74 8.03 5.25 4.23
CA ILE A 74 8.46 5.09 2.84
C ILE A 74 7.39 5.58 1.85
N THR A 75 6.12 5.21 2.05
CA THR A 75 5.01 5.65 1.21
C THR A 75 4.89 7.18 1.20
N VAL A 76 4.99 7.82 2.36
CA VAL A 76 4.98 9.30 2.48
C VAL A 76 6.18 9.93 1.77
N VAL A 77 7.38 9.36 1.92
CA VAL A 77 8.57 9.83 1.21
C VAL A 77 8.40 9.72 -0.30
N GLY A 78 7.69 8.70 -0.80
CA GLY A 78 7.34 8.55 -2.22
C GLY A 78 6.49 9.71 -2.80
N HIS A 79 5.81 10.48 -1.95
CA HIS A 79 5.11 11.70 -2.36
C HIS A 79 6.03 12.93 -2.43
N ALA A 80 7.04 13.01 -1.57
CA ALA A 80 7.92 14.18 -1.46
C ALA A 80 9.12 14.10 -2.42
N VAL A 81 9.74 12.92 -2.52
CA VAL A 81 11.02 12.72 -3.19
C VAL A 81 10.80 12.49 -4.69
N LYS A 82 11.50 13.27 -5.52
CA LYS A 82 11.57 13.00 -6.97
C LYS A 82 12.44 11.76 -7.21
N PRO A 83 12.15 10.96 -8.25
CA PRO A 83 13.03 9.86 -8.62
C PRO A 83 14.43 10.44 -8.92
N THR A 84 15.46 9.90 -8.27
CA THR A 84 16.85 10.13 -8.65
C THR A 84 17.10 9.30 -9.90
N GLY A 85 16.95 9.94 -11.05
CA GLY A 85 17.17 9.39 -12.38
C GLY A 85 17.36 10.53 -13.36
#